data_AF-A0A956FI19-F1
#
_entry.id   AF-A0A956FI19-F1
#
_cell.length_a   1.000
_cell.length_b   1.000
_cell.length_c   1.000
_cell.angle_alpha   90.00
_cell.angle_beta   90.00
_cell.angle_gamma   90.00
#
_symmetry.space_group_name_H-M   'P 1'
#
loop_
_entity.id
_entity.type
_entity.pdbx_description
1 polymer ?
#
loop_
_entity_poly.entity_id
_entity_poly.type
_entity_poly.pdbx_seq_one_letter_code
_entity_poly.pdbx_strand_id
1 'polypeptide(L)'
;MTPEVMAGMTSPRHPAPNATMDRFRPAFLVVALAFTAYSLLVTFEHGYTGFLTVAWKEPWAMQMLVDLSISLFLVSSGLVIDARRRGRPAWPWVVGTVLLGSVAPLWYLALRRSPRG
;
A
#
# COMPACT_ATOMS: atom_id res chain seq x y z
N MET A 1 -17.22 50.20 -7.49
CA MET A 1 -16.89 48.77 -7.36
C MET A 1 -17.29 48.35 -5.96
N THR A 2 -18.34 47.54 -5.82
CA THR A 2 -18.95 47.19 -4.53
C THR A 2 -18.11 46.17 -3.77
N PRO A 3 -18.05 46.23 -2.42
CA PRO A 3 -17.24 45.32 -1.59
C PRO A 3 -17.63 43.83 -1.74
N GLU A 4 -18.83 43.54 -2.23
CA GLU A 4 -19.29 42.17 -2.51
C GLU A 4 -18.51 41.50 -3.66
N VAL A 5 -18.01 42.27 -4.63
CA VAL A 5 -17.22 41.72 -5.74
C VAL A 5 -15.79 41.36 -5.28
N MET A 6 -15.28 42.03 -4.25
CA MET A 6 -13.96 41.73 -3.66
C MET A 6 -14.00 40.53 -2.72
N ALA A 7 -15.14 40.28 -2.05
CA ALA A 7 -15.33 39.16 -1.14
C ALA A 7 -15.50 37.80 -1.86
N GLY A 8 -15.86 37.80 -3.15
CA GLY A 8 -16.03 36.57 -3.94
C GLY A 8 -14.74 35.93 -4.47
N MET A 9 -13.58 36.60 -4.38
CA MET A 9 -12.33 36.17 -5.04
C MET A 9 -11.34 35.42 -4.13
N THR A 10 -11.63 35.22 -2.84
CA THR A 10 -10.67 34.65 -1.87
C THR A 10 -10.95 33.20 -1.45
N SER A 11 -11.71 32.41 -2.22
CA SER A 11 -11.87 30.98 -1.90
C SER A 11 -11.58 30.05 -3.07
N PRO A 12 -10.30 29.80 -3.38
CA PRO A 12 -9.92 28.49 -3.89
C PRO A 12 -10.11 27.51 -2.73
N ARG A 13 -11.24 26.78 -2.70
CA ARG A 13 -11.34 25.52 -1.95
C ARG A 13 -10.43 24.50 -2.63
N HIS A 14 -9.12 24.65 -2.45
CA HIS A 14 -8.19 23.57 -2.71
C HIS A 14 -8.53 22.50 -1.66
N PRO A 15 -9.05 21.32 -2.05
CA PRO A 15 -9.25 20.26 -1.08
C PRO A 15 -7.90 20.01 -0.40
N ALA A 16 -7.90 20.05 0.93
CA ALA A 16 -6.69 19.79 1.69
C ALA A 16 -6.10 18.45 1.21
N PRO A 17 -4.79 18.36 0.96
CA PRO A 17 -4.16 17.21 0.29
C PRO A 17 -4.39 15.86 1.00
N ASN A 18 -4.83 15.88 2.25
CA ASN A 18 -5.20 14.71 3.05
C ASN A 18 -6.60 14.14 2.74
N ALA A 19 -7.54 14.92 2.19
CA ALA A 19 -8.90 14.44 1.89
C ALA A 19 -8.93 13.36 0.80
N THR A 20 -7.97 13.37 -0.12
CA THR A 20 -7.91 12.44 -1.25
C THR A 20 -7.55 11.02 -0.82
N MET A 21 -6.71 10.83 0.21
CA MET A 21 -6.24 9.50 0.62
C MET A 21 -7.31 8.71 1.39
N ASP A 22 -8.15 9.39 2.17
CA ASP A 22 -9.24 8.76 2.91
C ASP A 22 -10.29 8.15 1.98
N ARG A 23 -10.47 8.72 0.79
CA ARG A 23 -11.37 8.18 -0.25
C ARG A 23 -10.96 6.78 -0.72
N PHE A 24 -9.66 6.47 -0.74
CA PHE A 24 -9.16 5.18 -1.24
C PHE A 24 -9.01 4.11 -0.16
N ARG A 25 -9.15 4.47 1.11
CA ARG A 25 -9.09 3.53 2.24
C ARG A 25 -10.04 2.32 2.10
N PRO A 26 -11.33 2.46 1.74
CA PRO A 26 -12.19 1.30 1.56
C PRO A 26 -11.68 0.38 0.44
N ALA A 27 -11.14 0.93 -0.64
CA ALA A 27 -10.56 0.12 -1.72
C ALA A 27 -9.35 -0.68 -1.22
N PHE A 28 -8.44 -0.07 -0.46
CA PHE A 28 -7.31 -0.79 0.14
C PHE A 28 -7.77 -1.90 1.11
N LEU A 29 -8.82 -1.66 1.90
CA LEU A 29 -9.37 -2.69 2.80
C LEU A 29 -9.94 -3.88 2.03
N VAL A 30 -10.74 -3.62 0.99
CA VAL A 30 -11.34 -4.68 0.16
C VAL A 30 -10.24 -5.50 -0.52
N VAL A 31 -9.27 -4.83 -1.15
CA VAL A 31 -8.15 -5.49 -1.82
C VAL A 31 -7.28 -6.25 -0.83
N ALA A 32 -6.96 -5.68 0.32
CA ALA A 32 -6.18 -6.35 1.37
C ALA A 32 -6.88 -7.63 1.83
N LEU A 33 -8.18 -7.57 2.12
CA LEU A 33 -8.94 -8.73 2.58
C LEU A 33 -9.03 -9.82 1.50
N ALA A 34 -9.44 -9.44 0.29
CA ALA A 34 -9.60 -10.37 -0.83
C ALA A 34 -8.27 -11.03 -1.20
N PHE A 35 -7.20 -10.24 -1.32
CA PHE A 35 -5.88 -10.76 -1.68
C PHE A 35 -5.28 -11.61 -0.56
N THR A 36 -5.45 -11.23 0.72
CA THR A 36 -5.01 -12.07 1.85
C THR A 36 -5.72 -13.43 1.83
N ALA A 37 -7.05 -13.44 1.63
CA ALA A 37 -7.83 -14.67 1.54
C ALA A 37 -7.37 -15.56 0.38
N TYR A 38 -7.18 -14.96 -0.81
CA TYR A 38 -6.66 -15.65 -1.97
C TYR A 38 -5.25 -16.21 -1.75
N SER A 39 -4.32 -15.42 -1.21
CA SER A 39 -2.96 -15.87 -0.90
C SER A 39 -2.94 -17.02 0.10
N LEU A 40 -3.80 -16.99 1.11
CA LEU A 40 -3.96 -18.09 2.06
C LEU A 40 -4.44 -19.36 1.35
N LEU A 41 -5.51 -19.27 0.55
CA LEU A 41 -6.03 -20.42 -0.20
C LEU A 41 -4.96 -21.06 -1.09
N VAL A 42 -4.26 -20.25 -1.90
CA VAL A 42 -3.19 -20.76 -2.77
C VAL A 42 -2.05 -21.39 -1.95
N THR A 43 -1.68 -20.78 -0.83
CA THR A 43 -0.63 -21.29 0.07
C THR A 43 -1.05 -22.61 0.74
N PHE A 44 -2.32 -22.75 1.11
CA PHE A 44 -2.85 -24.01 1.66
C PHE A 44 -2.83 -25.13 0.63
N GLU A 45 -3.13 -24.84 -0.63
CA GLU A 45 -3.20 -25.85 -1.70
C GLU A 45 -1.81 -26.22 -2.27
N HIS A 46 -0.92 -25.24 -2.44
CA HIS A 46 0.33 -25.41 -3.18
C HIS A 46 1.58 -25.33 -2.29
N GLY A 47 1.40 -25.07 -1.00
CA GLY A 47 2.48 -24.80 -0.05
C GLY A 47 3.06 -23.39 -0.21
N TYR A 48 3.69 -22.90 0.85
CA TYR A 48 4.24 -21.53 0.91
C TYR A 48 5.32 -21.27 -0.14
N THR A 49 6.14 -22.27 -0.48
CA THR A 49 7.23 -22.14 -1.46
C THR A 49 6.87 -22.63 -2.87
N GLY A 50 5.60 -22.99 -3.12
CA GLY A 50 5.17 -23.56 -4.41
C GLY A 50 5.50 -22.66 -5.61
N PHE A 51 5.34 -21.35 -5.46
CA PHE A 51 5.65 -20.37 -6.51
C PHE A 51 7.14 -20.33 -6.90
N LEU A 52 8.07 -20.65 -5.98
CA LEU A 52 9.49 -20.68 -6.29
C LEU A 52 9.80 -21.78 -7.31
N THR A 53 9.12 -22.92 -7.22
CA THR A 53 9.32 -24.01 -8.17
C THR A 53 8.90 -23.62 -9.59
N VAL A 54 7.88 -22.78 -9.73
CA VAL A 54 7.42 -22.23 -11.01
C VAL A 54 8.42 -21.19 -11.53
N ALA A 55 8.86 -20.27 -10.67
CA ALA A 55 9.86 -19.26 -11.00
C ALA A 55 11.15 -19.88 -11.53
N TRP A 56 11.62 -20.99 -10.95
CA TRP A 56 12.84 -21.67 -11.42
C TRP A 56 12.69 -22.39 -12.75
N LYS A 57 11.48 -22.80 -13.14
CA LYS A 57 11.23 -23.55 -14.37
C LYS A 57 10.96 -22.65 -15.58
N GLU A 58 10.30 -21.51 -15.35
CA GLU A 58 9.83 -20.62 -16.42
C GLU A 58 10.52 -19.25 -16.36
N PRO A 59 11.30 -18.84 -17.38
CA PRO A 59 12.03 -17.58 -17.37
C PRO A 59 11.15 -16.35 -17.11
N TRP A 60 9.95 -16.32 -17.67
CA TRP A 60 8.98 -15.24 -17.42
C TRP A 60 8.49 -15.21 -15.97
N ALA A 61 8.31 -16.38 -15.34
CA ALA A 61 7.95 -16.44 -13.93
C ALA A 61 9.09 -15.95 -13.04
N MET A 62 10.34 -16.28 -13.38
CA MET A 62 11.52 -15.72 -12.69
C MET A 62 11.57 -14.20 -12.82
N GLN A 63 11.36 -13.67 -14.03
CA GLN A 63 11.34 -12.23 -14.27
C GLN A 63 10.26 -11.53 -13.46
N MET A 64 9.04 -12.09 -13.40
CA MET A 64 7.96 -11.56 -12.56
C MET A 64 8.31 -11.58 -11.07
N LEU A 65 8.96 -12.63 -10.58
CA LEU A 65 9.39 -12.72 -9.18
C LEU A 65 10.45 -11.66 -8.84
N VAL A 66 11.41 -11.44 -9.73
CA VAL A 66 12.45 -10.41 -9.57
C VAL A 66 11.83 -9.01 -9.61
N ASP A 67 10.95 -8.74 -10.57
CA ASP A 67 10.24 -7.46 -10.69
C ASP A 67 9.39 -7.16 -9.45
N LEU A 68 8.66 -8.17 -8.96
CA LEU A 68 7.90 -8.08 -7.71
C LEU A 68 8.83 -7.77 -6.53
N SER A 69 9.97 -8.46 -6.41
CA SER A 69 10.93 -8.25 -5.33
C SER A 69 11.49 -6.83 -5.32
N ILE A 70 11.82 -6.28 -6.49
CA ILE A 70 12.27 -4.89 -6.66
C ILE A 70 11.15 -3.92 -6.27
N SER A 71 9.94 -4.15 -6.76
CA SER A 71 8.78 -3.33 -6.42
C SER A 71 8.50 -3.32 -4.91
N LEU A 72 8.60 -4.47 -4.24
CA LEU A 72 8.42 -4.57 -2.79
C LEU A 72 9.52 -3.86 -2.01
N PHE A 73 10.76 -3.87 -2.50
CA PHE A 73 11.86 -3.10 -1.92
C PHE A 73 11.58 -1.59 -2.00
N LEU A 74 11.18 -1.10 -3.18
CA LEU A 74 10.82 0.31 -3.38
C LEU A 74 9.64 0.72 -2.50
N VAL A 75 8.56 -0.08 -2.46
CA VAL A 75 7.40 0.19 -1.62
C VAL A 75 7.76 0.18 -0.13
N SER A 76 8.58 -0.77 0.31
CA SER A 76 9.03 -0.85 1.70
C SER A 76 9.85 0.37 2.11
N SER A 77 10.67 0.93 1.20
CA SER A 77 11.40 2.17 1.48
C SER A 77 10.46 3.35 1.77
N GLY A 78 9.40 3.50 0.96
CA GLY A 78 8.37 4.52 1.16
C GLY A 78 7.58 4.29 2.46
N LEU A 79 7.27 3.03 2.77
CA LEU A 79 6.62 2.65 4.02
C LEU A 79 7.45 3.04 5.24
N VAL A 80 8.76 2.76 5.22
CA VAL A 80 9.68 3.11 6.30
C VAL A 80 9.72 4.62 6.52
N ILE A 81 9.78 5.40 5.44
CA ILE A 81 9.76 6.87 5.51
C ILE A 81 8.43 7.36 6.09
N ASP A 82 7.29 6.85 5.61
CA ASP A 82 5.95 7.24 6.09
C ASP A 82 5.74 6.86 7.57
N ALA A 83 6.14 5.66 7.97
CA ALA A 83 6.03 5.20 9.35
C ALA A 83 6.88 6.05 10.31
N ARG A 84 8.13 6.37 9.92
CA ARG A 84 9.02 7.26 10.69
C ARG A 84 8.44 8.65 10.85
N ARG A 85 7.89 9.25 9.78
CA ARG A 85 7.22 10.56 9.84
C ARG A 85 6.03 10.59 10.79
N ARG A 86 5.38 9.44 11.01
CA ARG A 86 4.24 9.27 11.91
C ARG A 86 4.62 8.80 13.31
N GLY A 87 5.91 8.65 13.62
CA GLY A 87 6.38 8.14 14.90
C GLY A 87 5.97 6.68 15.19
N ARG A 88 5.74 5.86 14.15
CA ARG A 88 5.32 4.46 14.27
C ARG A 88 6.45 3.50 13.89
N PRO A 89 6.54 2.30 14.52
CA PRO A 89 7.54 1.31 14.14
C PRO A 89 7.28 0.78 12.72
N ALA A 90 8.29 0.87 11.86
CA ALA A 90 8.22 0.39 10.47
C ALA A 90 8.53 -1.11 10.34
N TRP A 91 9.30 -1.67 11.27
CA TRP A 91 9.86 -3.02 11.16
C TRP A 91 8.81 -4.14 11.01
N PRO A 92 7.61 -4.13 11.64
CA PRO A 92 6.63 -5.21 11.48
C PRO A 92 6.15 -5.31 10.04
N TRP A 93 6.02 -4.16 9.38
CA TRP A 93 5.59 -4.08 8.00
C TRP A 93 6.67 -4.50 7.04
N VAL A 94 7.94 -4.16 7.30
CA VAL A 94 9.08 -4.62 6.48
C VAL A 94 9.23 -6.13 6.57
N VAL A 95 9.21 -6.71 7.77
CA VAL A 95 9.25 -8.15 7.97
C VAL A 95 8.05 -8.83 7.31
N GLY A 96 6.86 -8.25 7.49
CA GLY A 96 5.64 -8.69 6.82
C GLY A 96 5.77 -8.67 5.29
N THR A 97 6.43 -7.66 4.71
CA THR A 97 6.64 -7.59 3.26
C THR A 97 7.54 -8.71 2.76
N VAL A 98 8.59 -9.06 3.51
CA VAL A 98 9.52 -10.14 3.13
C VAL A 98 8.82 -11.50 3.17
N LEU A 99 7.94 -11.72 4.14
CA LEU A 99 7.25 -13.00 4.34
C LEU A 99 5.94 -13.13 3.55
N LEU A 100 5.20 -12.04 3.37
CA LEU A 100 3.85 -12.08 2.80
C LEU A 100 3.74 -11.27 1.49
N GLY A 101 4.85 -10.73 1.00
CA GLY A 101 4.87 -9.89 -0.18
C GLY A 101 4.05 -8.61 0.00
N SER A 102 3.22 -8.28 -1.00
CA SER A 102 2.41 -7.05 -1.02
C SER A 102 1.26 -7.03 0.00
N VAL A 103 0.96 -8.16 0.66
CA VAL A 103 -0.07 -8.24 1.70
C VAL A 103 0.23 -7.25 2.84
N ALA A 104 1.47 -7.18 3.32
CA ALA A 104 1.82 -6.29 4.43
C ALA A 104 1.73 -4.79 4.07
N PRO A 105 2.26 -4.31 2.92
CA PRO A 105 2.02 -2.94 2.47
C PRO A 105 0.54 -2.60 2.30
N LEU A 106 -0.28 -3.50 1.74
CA LEU A 106 -1.72 -3.26 1.60
C LEU A 106 -2.41 -3.04 2.96
N TRP A 107 -2.12 -3.88 3.94
CA TRP A 107 -2.62 -3.72 5.30
C TRP A 107 -2.12 -2.45 5.98
N TYR A 108 -0.86 -2.07 5.74
CA TYR A 108 -0.32 -0.80 6.22
C TYR A 108 -1.12 0.39 5.69
N LEU A 109 -1.38 0.42 4.38
CA LEU A 109 -2.15 1.49 3.73
C LEU A 109 -3.62 1.51 4.19
N ALA A 110 -4.20 0.34 4.47
CA ALA A 110 -5.58 0.21 4.94
C ALA A 110 -5.77 0.65 6.40
N LEU A 111 -4.76 0.40 7.24
CA LEU A 111 -4.80 0.64 8.70
C LEU A 111 -4.19 1.97 9.11
N ARG A 112 -3.35 2.59 8.27
CA ARG A 112 -2.81 3.92 8.58
C ARG A 112 -3.97 4.93 8.60
N ARG A 113 -4.07 5.67 9.71
CA ARG A 113 -5.01 6.79 9.82
C ARG A 113 -4.35 8.01 9.17
N SER A 114 -5.08 8.73 8.33
CA SER A 114 -4.66 10.06 7.91
C SER A 114 -4.52 10.95 9.15
N PRO A 115 -3.49 11.81 9.25
CA PRO A 115 -3.46 12.84 10.28
C PRO A 115 -4.77 13.63 10.15
N ARG A 116 -5.64 13.52 11.15
CA ARG A 116 -6.78 14.42 11.27
C ARG A 116 -6.17 15.81 11.42
N GLY A 117 -6.46 16.69 10.47
CA GLY A 117 -6.23 18.13 10.65
C GLY A 117 -7.08 18.65 11.79
#